data_AF-D3VG85-F1
#
_entry.id   AF-D3VG85-F1
#
_cell.length_a   1.000
_cell.length_b   1.000
_cell.length_c   1.000
_cell.angle_alpha   90.00
_cell.angle_beta   90.00
_cell.angle_gamma   90.00
#
_symmetry.space_group_name_H-M   'P 1'
#
loop_
_entity.id
_entity.type
_entity.pdbx_description
1 polymer ?
#
loop_
_entity_poly.entity_id
_entity_poly.type
_entity_poly.pdbx_seq_one_letter_code
_entity_poly.pdbx_strand_id
1 'polypeptide(L)'
;MSQGWQSVPLFVTAAVTGEGIAPLREYLRSIHQSQLTHQHHHSFQNPQPEKLSQRFRLAVDRVFTVKGAGIVVTGTALAGRVSVGDALWLTGSEQTIRVRGLHAQNQPAFLDWLSQLAITRHHAGNLASHLPQGALSLSHFAWARQLTESQLSHLLAEMNVIIAGDWALSLHNAELAEQRLLQVLAEYHAKHPDQLGVGKARLRRMALPTLDETLVYTLINRLLEQKALKQTHGLAFTDEQASLWLKAEPYFNTEVWWVRDLATEMGEDEAIIRHLLRTAAQLGMIIAIVPDRYYHRQRIQQFADVIRQYDQDKGGITAVGFRDEFSIGRKLAIQILEFFDRTGFTRRKADLHMLRDEEIF
;
A
#
# COMPACT_ATOMS: atom_id res chain seq x y z
N MET A 1 -28.19 40.36 -34.48
CA MET A 1 -26.77 40.76 -34.42
C MET A 1 -26.62 42.12 -33.73
N SER A 2 -27.00 42.23 -32.45
CA SER A 2 -26.97 43.50 -31.69
C SER A 2 -25.78 43.65 -30.73
N GLN A 3 -24.89 42.64 -30.65
CA GLN A 3 -23.74 42.62 -29.73
C GLN A 3 -22.38 42.85 -30.43
N GLY A 4 -22.35 43.26 -31.71
CA GLY A 4 -21.11 43.64 -32.40
C GLY A 4 -20.19 42.50 -32.85
N TRP A 5 -20.57 41.23 -32.66
CA TRP A 5 -19.81 40.09 -33.16
C TRP A 5 -19.96 39.96 -34.68
N GLN A 6 -18.85 40.16 -35.40
CA GLN A 6 -18.79 39.96 -36.85
C GLN A 6 -18.26 38.54 -37.13
N SER A 7 -18.97 37.77 -37.96
CA SER A 7 -18.55 36.43 -38.43
C SER A 7 -18.48 35.32 -37.37
N VAL A 8 -19.60 35.05 -36.69
CA VAL A 8 -19.72 33.88 -35.78
C VAL A 8 -20.25 32.68 -36.56
N PRO A 9 -19.46 31.61 -36.76
CA PRO A 9 -19.96 30.40 -37.39
C PRO A 9 -20.91 29.67 -36.44
N LEU A 10 -22.05 29.27 -36.99
CA LEU A 10 -23.11 28.55 -36.28
C LEU A 10 -23.03 27.06 -36.63
N PHE A 11 -22.90 26.23 -35.60
CA PHE A 11 -22.91 24.77 -35.72
C PHE A 11 -24.16 24.23 -35.03
N VAL A 12 -25.06 23.61 -35.79
CA VAL A 12 -26.16 22.84 -35.22
C VAL A 12 -25.61 21.46 -34.89
N THR A 13 -25.71 21.06 -33.62
CA THR A 13 -25.14 19.79 -33.15
C THR A 13 -26.11 19.05 -32.25
N ALA A 14 -26.03 17.72 -32.28
CA ALA A 14 -26.69 16.85 -31.32
C ALA A 14 -25.65 15.89 -30.74
N ALA A 15 -25.18 16.18 -29.53
CA ALA A 15 -24.07 15.44 -28.91
C ALA A 15 -24.38 13.95 -28.71
N VAL A 16 -25.65 13.60 -28.46
CA VAL A 16 -26.09 12.22 -28.24
C VAL A 16 -26.03 11.38 -29.53
N THR A 17 -26.39 11.98 -30.66
CA THR A 17 -26.44 11.29 -31.97
C THR A 17 -25.16 11.51 -32.79
N GLY A 18 -24.29 12.42 -32.36
CA GLY A 18 -23.05 12.78 -33.06
C GLY A 18 -23.24 13.71 -34.26
N GLU A 19 -24.46 14.16 -34.54
CA GLU A 19 -24.77 15.06 -35.65
C GLU A 19 -24.09 16.42 -35.47
N GLY A 20 -23.49 16.94 -36.54
CA GLY A 20 -22.82 18.24 -36.55
C GLY A 20 -21.49 18.32 -35.78
N ILE A 21 -21.09 17.28 -35.06
CA ILE A 21 -19.84 17.25 -34.29
C ILE A 21 -18.60 17.25 -35.19
N ALA A 22 -18.64 16.56 -36.34
CA ALA A 22 -17.51 16.50 -37.26
C ALA A 22 -17.16 17.87 -37.87
N PRO A 23 -18.12 18.65 -38.43
CA PRO A 23 -17.87 20.02 -38.86
C PRO A 23 -17.36 20.95 -37.74
N LEU A 24 -17.92 20.85 -36.53
CA LEU A 24 -17.46 21.64 -35.38
C LEU A 24 -16.01 21.31 -35.02
N ARG A 25 -15.65 20.03 -34.99
CA ARG A 25 -14.28 19.57 -34.70
C ARG A 25 -13.28 20.10 -35.72
N GLU A 26 -13.63 20.07 -37.01
CA GLU A 26 -12.76 20.58 -38.07
C GLU A 26 -12.56 22.09 -37.95
N TYR A 27 -13.64 22.81 -37.62
CA TYR A 27 -13.55 24.24 -37.36
C TYR A 27 -12.64 24.57 -36.17
N LEU A 28 -12.78 23.87 -35.04
CA LEU A 28 -11.90 24.04 -33.88
C LEU A 28 -10.43 23.76 -34.20
N ARG A 29 -10.15 22.74 -35.03
CA ARG A 29 -8.81 22.46 -35.54
C ARG A 29 -8.26 23.60 -36.40
N SER A 30 -9.09 24.16 -37.28
CA SER A 30 -8.70 25.29 -38.12
C SER A 30 -8.38 26.55 -37.31
N ILE A 31 -9.12 26.83 -36.23
CA ILE A 31 -8.82 27.92 -35.30
C ILE A 31 -7.45 27.69 -34.64
N HIS A 32 -7.20 26.48 -34.15
CA HIS A 32 -5.93 26.15 -33.53
C HIS A 32 -4.74 26.29 -34.50
N GLN A 33 -4.89 25.81 -35.73
CA GLN A 33 -3.85 25.91 -36.76
C GLN A 33 -3.60 27.35 -37.23
N SER A 34 -4.65 28.15 -37.40
CA SER A 34 -4.53 29.57 -37.79
C SER A 34 -3.91 30.44 -36.69
N GLN A 35 -4.13 30.10 -35.42
CA GLN A 35 -3.47 30.72 -34.27
C GLN A 35 -1.96 30.37 -34.15
N LEU A 36 -1.50 29.31 -34.83
CA LEU A 36 -0.07 28.99 -34.94
C LEU A 36 0.63 29.79 -36.06
N THR A 37 -0.11 30.28 -37.07
CA THR A 37 0.48 30.95 -38.26
C THR A 37 0.39 32.48 -38.24
N HIS A 38 -0.61 33.10 -37.58
CA HIS A 38 -0.74 34.56 -37.52
C HIS A 38 -0.16 35.16 -36.24
N GLN A 39 0.98 35.84 -36.37
CA GLN A 39 1.71 36.52 -35.29
C GLN A 39 1.09 37.85 -34.79
N HIS A 40 -0.04 38.33 -35.31
CA HIS A 40 -0.55 39.63 -34.88
C HIS A 40 -2.08 39.68 -34.79
N HIS A 41 -2.53 39.95 -33.55
CA HIS A 41 -3.83 40.45 -33.11
C HIS A 41 -4.99 39.46 -32.87
N HIS A 42 -5.34 39.40 -31.58
CA HIS A 42 -6.51 38.83 -30.91
C HIS A 42 -6.56 37.32 -30.58
N SER A 43 -6.26 37.05 -29.28
CA SER A 43 -6.89 36.08 -28.35
C SER A 43 -7.57 34.87 -29.01
N PHE A 44 -7.06 33.65 -28.91
CA PHE A 44 -6.80 32.84 -27.71
C PHE A 44 -5.72 31.78 -28.07
N GLN A 45 -4.97 31.27 -27.08
CA GLN A 45 -4.11 30.08 -27.20
C GLN A 45 -2.98 30.08 -28.25
N ASN A 46 -2.13 31.10 -28.19
CA ASN A 46 -0.69 30.90 -28.29
C ASN A 46 -0.09 31.87 -27.25
N PRO A 47 0.77 31.45 -26.31
CA PRO A 47 1.39 32.43 -25.44
C PRO A 47 2.28 33.28 -26.33
N GLN A 48 1.85 34.51 -26.61
CA GLN A 48 2.68 35.56 -27.21
C GLN A 48 4.07 35.45 -26.58
N PRO A 49 5.17 35.41 -27.35
CA PRO A 49 6.52 35.30 -26.77
C PRO A 49 6.76 36.35 -25.68
N GLU A 50 6.14 37.53 -25.80
CA GLU A 50 6.09 38.56 -24.77
C GLU A 50 5.45 38.11 -23.43
N LYS A 51 4.36 37.33 -23.44
CA LYS A 51 3.70 36.81 -22.22
C LYS A 51 4.54 35.75 -21.50
N LEU A 52 5.35 34.98 -22.23
CA LEU A 52 6.26 34.01 -21.61
C LEU A 52 7.44 34.68 -20.92
N SER A 53 7.84 35.86 -21.42
CA SER A 53 8.86 36.72 -20.81
C SER A 53 8.34 37.55 -19.63
N GLN A 54 7.02 37.58 -19.39
CA GLN A 54 6.43 38.24 -18.24
C GLN A 54 6.55 37.40 -16.96
N ARG A 55 6.38 38.05 -15.80
CA ARG A 55 6.35 37.36 -14.50
C ARG A 55 5.19 36.36 -14.44
N PHE A 56 5.45 35.20 -13.82
CA PHE A 56 4.45 34.16 -13.67
C PHE A 56 3.24 34.64 -12.86
N ARG A 57 2.04 34.37 -13.35
CA ARG A 57 0.77 34.67 -12.67
C ARG A 57 -0.20 33.52 -12.86
N LEU A 58 -0.77 33.03 -11.76
CA LEU A 58 -1.77 31.98 -11.75
C LEU A 58 -3.05 32.50 -11.10
N ALA A 59 -4.17 32.48 -11.83
CA ALA A 59 -5.49 32.68 -11.24
C ALA A 59 -5.97 31.34 -10.65
N VAL A 60 -6.08 31.27 -9.33
CA VAL A 60 -6.50 30.06 -8.62
C VAL A 60 -7.99 29.82 -8.81
N ASP A 61 -8.35 28.62 -9.28
CA ASP A 61 -9.74 28.14 -9.41
C ASP A 61 -10.12 27.24 -8.23
N ARG A 62 -9.29 26.23 -7.93
CA ARG A 62 -9.58 25.24 -6.87
C ARG A 62 -8.35 24.95 -6.03
N VAL A 63 -8.60 24.75 -4.74
CA VAL A 63 -7.61 24.35 -3.74
C VAL A 63 -8.12 23.10 -3.05
N PHE A 64 -7.30 22.06 -2.99
CA PHE A 64 -7.63 20.81 -2.29
C PHE A 64 -6.36 20.09 -1.82
N THR A 65 -6.51 19.17 -0.88
CA THR A 65 -5.38 18.43 -0.29
C THR A 65 -5.32 17.02 -0.87
N VAL A 66 -4.13 16.58 -1.29
CA VAL A 66 -3.88 15.22 -1.78
C VAL A 66 -2.92 14.52 -0.83
N LYS A 67 -3.30 13.33 -0.35
CA LYS A 67 -2.48 12.52 0.58
C LYS A 67 -1.12 12.21 -0.07
N GLY A 68 -0.04 12.59 0.60
CA GLY A 68 1.34 12.42 0.13
C GLY A 68 1.91 13.60 -0.66
N ALA A 69 1.08 14.33 -1.42
CA ALA A 69 1.52 15.50 -2.20
C ALA A 69 1.37 16.83 -1.44
N GLY A 70 0.40 16.92 -0.51
CA GLY A 70 0.10 18.13 0.25
C GLY A 70 -1.00 18.97 -0.41
N ILE A 71 -0.95 20.28 -0.22
CA ILE A 71 -1.92 21.22 -0.81
C ILE A 71 -1.65 21.33 -2.31
N VAL A 72 -2.68 21.07 -3.10
CA VAL A 72 -2.70 21.20 -4.56
C VAL A 72 -3.60 22.37 -4.93
N VAL A 73 -3.09 23.22 -5.81
CA VAL A 73 -3.80 24.36 -6.35
C VAL A 73 -3.90 24.22 -7.85
N THR A 74 -5.10 24.41 -8.39
CA THR A 74 -5.38 24.39 -9.83
C THR A 74 -5.88 25.75 -10.27
N GLY A 75 -5.55 26.15 -11.50
CA GLY A 75 -5.85 27.50 -11.98
C GLY A 75 -5.37 27.74 -13.41
N THR A 76 -5.75 28.88 -13.96
CA THR A 76 -5.31 29.31 -15.29
C THR A 76 -4.04 30.14 -15.16
N ALA A 77 -2.96 29.70 -15.83
CA ALA A 77 -1.74 30.48 -15.94
C ALA A 77 -1.97 31.64 -16.91
N LEU A 78 -1.91 32.88 -16.41
CA LEU A 78 -2.20 34.09 -17.18
C LEU A 78 -0.98 34.61 -17.94
N ALA A 79 0.23 34.40 -17.40
CA ALA A 79 1.51 34.85 -17.95
C ALA A 79 2.68 34.09 -17.30
N GLY A 80 3.85 34.18 -17.94
CA GLY A 80 5.14 33.69 -17.45
C GLY A 80 5.31 32.17 -17.44
N ARG A 81 6.42 31.71 -16.85
CA ARG A 81 6.77 30.30 -16.68
C ARG A 81 7.05 30.00 -15.22
N VAL A 82 6.78 28.76 -14.81
CA VAL A 82 7.08 28.25 -13.48
C VAL A 82 7.63 26.84 -13.58
N SER A 83 8.59 26.54 -12.72
CA SER A 83 9.25 25.23 -12.61
C SER A 83 9.11 24.68 -11.19
N VAL A 84 9.33 23.38 -11.04
CA VAL A 84 9.42 22.77 -9.71
C VAL A 84 10.61 23.36 -8.97
N GLY A 85 10.41 23.76 -7.72
CA GLY A 85 11.42 24.43 -6.90
C GLY A 85 11.29 25.95 -6.89
N ASP A 86 10.58 26.56 -7.84
CA ASP A 86 10.38 28.01 -7.86
C ASP A 86 9.61 28.48 -6.62
N ALA A 87 9.98 29.66 -6.15
CA ALA A 87 9.29 30.37 -5.10
C ALA A 87 8.26 31.34 -5.71
N LEU A 88 7.02 31.23 -5.28
CA LEU A 88 5.91 32.08 -5.71
C LEU A 88 5.39 32.91 -4.53
N TRP A 89 4.83 34.07 -4.84
CA TRP A 89 4.13 34.90 -3.85
C TRP A 89 2.64 34.57 -3.85
N LEU A 90 2.11 34.17 -2.69
CA LEU A 90 0.68 33.94 -2.50
C LEU A 90 0.01 35.25 -2.04
N THR A 91 -0.68 35.89 -2.98
CA THR A 91 -1.42 37.13 -2.73
C THR A 91 -2.61 36.90 -1.80
N GLY A 92 -2.81 37.78 -0.82
CA GLY A 92 -3.89 37.68 0.16
C GLY A 92 -3.48 37.01 1.49
N SER A 93 -2.38 36.25 1.49
CA SER A 93 -1.72 35.78 2.71
C SER A 93 -0.30 36.33 2.87
N GLU A 94 0.19 37.12 1.90
CA GLU A 94 1.52 37.76 1.87
C GLU A 94 2.65 36.78 2.26
N GLN A 95 2.60 35.56 1.71
CA GLN A 95 3.53 34.49 2.01
C GLN A 95 4.21 33.97 0.74
N THR A 96 5.49 33.64 0.87
CA THR A 96 6.23 32.90 -0.15
C THR A 96 5.96 31.41 -0.03
N ILE A 97 5.58 30.78 -1.14
CA ILE A 97 5.34 29.34 -1.24
C ILE A 97 6.29 28.72 -2.27
N ARG A 98 6.64 27.44 -2.10
CA ARG A 98 7.51 26.72 -3.03
C ARG A 98 6.73 25.69 -3.84
N VAL A 99 6.95 25.67 -5.15
CA VAL A 99 6.35 24.67 -6.04
C VAL A 99 7.00 23.31 -5.79
N ARG A 100 6.24 22.35 -5.26
CA ARG A 100 6.72 20.98 -4.97
C ARG A 100 6.54 20.00 -6.13
N GLY A 101 5.60 20.28 -7.02
CA GLY A 101 5.29 19.50 -8.21
C GLY A 101 4.37 20.32 -9.12
N LEU A 102 4.38 20.02 -10.41
CA LEU A 102 3.54 20.70 -11.41
C LEU A 102 3.01 19.69 -12.42
N HIS A 103 1.73 19.78 -12.76
CA HIS A 103 1.12 19.05 -13.87
C HIS A 103 0.53 20.07 -14.85
N ALA A 104 0.94 20.02 -16.11
CA ALA A 104 0.44 20.90 -17.17
C ALA A 104 -0.12 20.07 -18.33
N GLN A 105 -1.29 20.44 -18.85
CA GLN A 105 -1.99 19.74 -19.95
C GLN A 105 -1.37 19.99 -21.34
N ASN A 106 -0.04 20.10 -21.47
CA ASN A 106 0.60 20.45 -22.75
C ASN A 106 1.96 19.79 -22.98
N GLN A 107 2.15 18.55 -22.51
CA GLN A 107 3.30 17.77 -22.94
C GLN A 107 3.07 17.28 -24.37
N PRO A 108 4.03 17.43 -25.32
CA PRO A 108 3.89 16.93 -26.69
C PRO A 108 3.45 15.46 -26.74
N ALA A 109 4.05 14.60 -25.90
CA ALA A 109 3.65 13.20 -25.77
C ALA A 109 2.18 13.00 -25.34
N PHE A 110 1.63 13.90 -24.52
CA PHE A 110 0.24 13.87 -24.10
C PHE A 110 -0.71 14.33 -25.22
N LEU A 111 -0.33 15.36 -25.98
CA LEU A 111 -1.09 15.82 -27.15
C LEU A 111 -1.08 14.80 -28.29
N ASP A 112 0.05 14.12 -28.51
CA ASP A 112 0.17 13.03 -29.48
C ASP A 112 -0.71 11.85 -29.08
N TRP A 113 -0.69 11.48 -27.80
CA TRP A 113 -1.57 10.46 -27.25
C TRP A 113 -3.07 10.81 -27.41
N LEU A 114 -3.48 12.04 -27.08
CA LEU A 114 -4.86 12.51 -27.31
C LEU A 114 -5.24 12.49 -28.80
N SER A 115 -4.31 12.87 -29.68
CA SER A 115 -4.53 12.85 -31.13
C SER A 115 -4.72 11.43 -31.65
N GLN A 116 -3.93 10.47 -31.16
CA GLN A 116 -4.08 9.04 -31.46
C GLN A 116 -5.43 8.50 -30.95
N LEU A 117 -5.83 8.85 -29.72
CA LEU A 117 -7.15 8.45 -29.20
C LEU A 117 -8.30 9.01 -30.03
N ALA A 118 -8.19 10.26 -30.51
CA ALA A 118 -9.25 10.93 -31.26
C ALA A 118 -9.48 10.33 -32.66
N ILE A 119 -8.45 9.73 -33.27
CA ILE A 119 -8.56 9.08 -34.59
C ILE A 119 -8.88 7.58 -34.49
N THR A 120 -8.62 6.96 -33.34
CA THR A 120 -8.81 5.52 -33.14
C THR A 120 -10.29 5.16 -32.98
N ARG A 121 -10.84 4.43 -33.96
CA ARG A 121 -12.27 4.07 -34.00
C ARG A 121 -12.60 2.74 -33.32
N HIS A 122 -11.67 1.79 -33.28
CA HIS A 122 -11.88 0.46 -32.72
C HIS A 122 -11.43 0.38 -31.26
N HIS A 123 -12.11 -0.45 -30.45
CA HIS A 123 -11.88 -0.55 -29.01
C HIS A 123 -10.47 -1.06 -28.66
N ALA A 124 -9.91 -1.98 -29.47
CA ALA A 124 -8.59 -2.55 -29.23
C ALA A 124 -7.45 -1.51 -29.34
N GLY A 125 -7.51 -0.63 -30.35
CA GLY A 125 -6.51 0.41 -30.51
C GLY A 125 -6.61 1.45 -29.40
N ASN A 126 -7.84 1.78 -28.99
CA ASN A 126 -8.07 2.72 -27.90
C ASN A 126 -7.49 2.16 -26.58
N LEU A 127 -7.78 0.89 -26.28
CA LEU A 127 -7.20 0.20 -25.12
C LEU A 127 -5.67 0.17 -25.20
N ALA A 128 -5.10 -0.18 -26.36
CA ALA A 128 -3.65 -0.20 -26.59
C ALA A 128 -2.98 1.17 -26.37
N SER A 129 -3.65 2.27 -26.67
CA SER A 129 -3.15 3.62 -26.37
C SER A 129 -3.21 3.97 -24.88
N HIS A 130 -4.12 3.38 -24.10
CA HIS A 130 -4.22 3.62 -22.66
C HIS A 130 -3.19 2.84 -21.84
N LEU A 131 -2.91 1.59 -22.21
CA LEU A 131 -2.09 0.65 -21.46
C LEU A 131 -0.64 1.11 -21.14
N PRO A 132 0.07 1.86 -22.01
CA PRO A 132 1.40 2.39 -21.70
C PRO A 132 1.42 3.42 -20.55
N GLN A 133 0.31 4.13 -20.32
CA GLN A 133 0.25 5.22 -19.34
C GLN A 133 0.22 4.72 -17.88
N GLY A 134 -0.05 3.42 -17.66
CA GLY A 134 -0.07 2.82 -16.33
C GLY A 134 -1.27 1.88 -16.15
N ALA A 135 -1.68 1.69 -14.90
CA ALA A 135 -2.83 0.85 -14.57
C ALA A 135 -4.14 1.50 -15.06
N LEU A 136 -4.97 0.70 -15.72
CA LEU A 136 -6.26 1.10 -16.27
C LEU A 136 -7.40 0.45 -15.48
N SER A 137 -8.39 1.24 -15.08
CA SER A 137 -9.65 0.71 -14.53
C SER A 137 -10.52 0.18 -15.68
N LEU A 138 -10.83 -1.10 -15.63
CA LEU A 138 -11.60 -1.84 -16.62
C LEU A 138 -13.06 -1.42 -16.62
N SER A 139 -13.66 -1.23 -15.45
CA SER A 139 -15.04 -0.74 -15.31
C SER A 139 -15.19 0.66 -15.90
N HIS A 140 -14.26 1.57 -15.61
CA HIS A 140 -14.29 2.91 -16.18
C HIS A 140 -14.08 2.88 -17.70
N PHE A 141 -13.12 2.09 -18.18
CA PHE A 141 -12.88 1.93 -19.62
C PHE A 141 -14.09 1.36 -20.35
N ALA A 142 -14.68 0.28 -19.82
CA ALA A 142 -15.85 -0.37 -20.38
C ALA A 142 -17.05 0.58 -20.43
N TRP A 143 -17.29 1.32 -19.35
CA TRP A 143 -18.33 2.35 -19.32
C TRP A 143 -18.09 3.47 -20.34
N ALA A 144 -16.86 4.00 -20.42
CA ALA A 144 -16.52 5.07 -21.37
C ALA A 144 -16.66 4.62 -22.84
N ARG A 145 -16.48 3.31 -23.09
CA ARG A 145 -16.59 2.71 -24.42
C ARG A 145 -17.92 1.99 -24.66
N GLN A 146 -18.85 2.03 -23.69
CA GLN A 146 -20.15 1.35 -23.73
C GLN A 146 -20.03 -0.15 -24.08
N LEU A 147 -19.04 -0.83 -23.50
CA LEU A 147 -18.78 -2.24 -23.72
C LEU A 147 -19.59 -3.11 -22.75
N THR A 148 -20.14 -4.21 -23.26
CA THR A 148 -20.67 -5.28 -22.41
C THR A 148 -19.52 -6.07 -21.77
N GLU A 149 -19.81 -6.82 -20.71
CA GLU A 149 -18.83 -7.70 -20.05
C GLU A 149 -18.22 -8.73 -21.01
N SER A 150 -19.04 -9.29 -21.92
CA SER A 150 -18.57 -10.23 -22.96
C SER A 150 -17.66 -9.58 -24.00
N GLN A 151 -17.94 -8.33 -24.39
CA GLN A 151 -17.08 -7.60 -25.33
C GLN A 151 -15.76 -7.21 -24.69
N LEU A 152 -15.79 -6.80 -23.41
CA LEU A 152 -14.60 -6.47 -22.66
C LEU A 152 -13.70 -7.69 -22.46
N SER A 153 -14.26 -8.84 -22.10
CA SER A 153 -13.48 -10.07 -21.91
C SER A 153 -12.83 -10.55 -23.22
N HIS A 154 -13.55 -10.50 -24.33
CA HIS A 154 -12.99 -10.81 -25.65
C HIS A 154 -11.87 -9.84 -26.03
N LEU A 155 -12.06 -8.53 -25.76
CA LEU A 155 -11.06 -7.51 -26.03
C LEU A 155 -9.77 -7.74 -25.23
N LEU A 156 -9.90 -8.12 -23.96
CA LEU A 156 -8.77 -8.35 -23.07
C LEU A 156 -8.03 -9.65 -23.42
N ALA A 157 -8.71 -10.68 -23.92
CA ALA A 157 -8.11 -11.94 -24.33
C ALA A 157 -7.10 -11.79 -25.48
N GLU A 158 -7.28 -10.79 -26.34
CA GLU A 158 -6.38 -10.48 -27.45
C GLU A 158 -5.17 -9.61 -27.03
N MET A 159 -5.13 -9.14 -25.79
CA MET A 159 -4.14 -8.17 -25.31
C MET A 159 -3.16 -8.82 -24.33
N ASN A 160 -1.88 -8.45 -24.43
CA ASN A 160 -0.85 -8.85 -23.46
C ASN A 160 -0.94 -8.00 -22.19
N VAL A 161 -1.93 -8.28 -21.35
CA VAL A 161 -2.21 -7.55 -20.11
C VAL A 161 -2.31 -8.48 -18.90
N ILE A 162 -1.95 -7.95 -17.74
CA ILE A 162 -2.19 -8.55 -16.43
C ILE A 162 -3.43 -7.90 -15.84
N ILE A 163 -4.37 -8.73 -15.40
CA ILE A 163 -5.64 -8.29 -14.82
C ILE A 163 -5.69 -8.69 -13.35
N ALA A 164 -6.13 -7.76 -12.49
CA ALA A 164 -6.29 -7.98 -11.07
C ALA A 164 -7.51 -7.21 -10.55
N GLY A 165 -8.65 -7.89 -10.43
CA GLY A 165 -9.93 -7.24 -10.11
C GLY A 165 -10.33 -6.26 -11.22
N ASP A 166 -10.57 -5.00 -10.86
CA ASP A 166 -10.93 -3.94 -11.81
C ASP A 166 -9.73 -3.38 -12.59
N TRP A 167 -8.50 -3.78 -12.27
CA TRP A 167 -7.31 -3.14 -12.82
C TRP A 167 -6.64 -3.99 -13.89
N ALA A 168 -6.25 -3.36 -15.00
CA ALA A 168 -5.40 -3.94 -16.02
C ALA A 168 -4.07 -3.17 -16.15
N LEU A 169 -2.98 -3.91 -16.36
CA LEU A 169 -1.65 -3.35 -16.62
C LEU A 169 -1.05 -4.07 -17.83
N SER A 170 -0.34 -3.34 -18.70
CA SER A 170 0.40 -3.99 -19.80
C SER A 170 1.47 -4.92 -19.25
N LEU A 171 1.78 -6.00 -19.98
CA LEU A 171 2.85 -6.91 -19.61
C LEU A 171 4.20 -6.19 -19.44
N HIS A 172 4.52 -5.24 -20.32
CA HIS A 172 5.73 -4.43 -20.21
C HIS A 172 5.80 -3.62 -18.90
N ASN A 173 4.71 -2.93 -18.54
CA ASN A 173 4.68 -2.15 -17.30
C ASN A 173 4.67 -3.06 -16.07
N ALA A 174 4.10 -4.26 -16.18
CA ALA A 174 4.17 -5.27 -15.14
C ALA A 174 5.61 -5.74 -14.90
N GLU A 175 6.38 -6.03 -15.95
CA GLU A 175 7.79 -6.41 -15.85
C GLU A 175 8.63 -5.30 -15.20
N LEU A 176 8.39 -4.04 -15.57
CA LEU A 176 9.04 -2.89 -14.92
C LEU A 176 8.68 -2.78 -13.43
N ALA A 177 7.41 -3.01 -13.09
CA ALA A 177 6.95 -3.01 -11.71
C ALA A 177 7.53 -4.17 -10.89
N GLU A 178 7.62 -5.37 -11.50
CA GLU A 178 8.25 -6.56 -10.92
C GLU A 178 9.75 -6.32 -10.65
N GLN A 179 10.49 -5.77 -11.60
CA GLN A 179 11.89 -5.37 -11.42
C GLN A 179 12.05 -4.35 -10.29
N ARG A 180 11.14 -3.36 -10.21
CA ARG A 180 11.15 -2.37 -9.14
C ARG A 180 10.92 -2.99 -7.76
N LEU A 181 10.01 -3.96 -7.66
CA LEU A 181 9.75 -4.71 -6.42
C LEU A 181 11.02 -5.45 -5.96
N LEU A 182 11.68 -6.16 -6.86
CA LEU A 182 12.91 -6.90 -6.57
C LEU A 182 14.05 -5.95 -6.14
N GLN A 183 14.24 -4.85 -6.87
CA GLN A 183 15.25 -3.84 -6.54
C GLN A 183 15.05 -3.28 -5.13
N VAL A 184 13.84 -2.84 -4.81
CA VAL A 184 13.53 -2.22 -3.51
C VAL A 184 13.66 -3.23 -2.37
N LEU A 185 13.30 -4.49 -2.60
CA LEU A 185 13.49 -5.55 -1.61
C LEU A 185 14.98 -5.85 -1.37
N ALA A 186 15.80 -5.89 -2.43
CA ALA A 186 17.24 -6.07 -2.32
C ALA A 186 17.91 -4.90 -1.57
N GLU A 187 17.54 -3.65 -1.89
CA GLU A 187 18.00 -2.45 -1.16
C GLU A 187 17.59 -2.49 0.31
N TYR A 188 16.44 -3.07 0.64
CA TYR A 188 15.99 -3.23 2.02
C TYR A 188 16.82 -4.26 2.79
N HIS A 189 17.02 -5.45 2.22
CA HIS A 189 17.83 -6.50 2.87
C HIS A 189 19.30 -6.06 3.06
N ALA A 190 19.85 -5.28 2.12
CA ALA A 190 21.19 -4.71 2.28
C ALA A 190 21.30 -3.75 3.48
N LYS A 191 20.21 -3.07 3.84
CA LYS A 191 20.16 -2.13 4.99
C LYS A 191 19.75 -2.80 6.29
N HIS A 192 19.05 -3.93 6.22
CA HIS A 192 18.51 -4.67 7.38
C HIS A 192 18.80 -6.17 7.24
N PRO A 193 20.07 -6.60 7.40
CA PRO A 193 20.46 -8.02 7.27
C PRO A 193 19.81 -8.92 8.32
N ASP A 194 19.42 -8.33 9.45
CA ASP A 194 18.72 -8.95 10.57
C ASP A 194 17.25 -9.30 10.28
N GLN A 195 16.72 -8.88 9.13
CA GLN A 195 15.31 -9.07 8.78
C GLN A 195 15.15 -10.08 7.64
N LEU A 196 14.37 -11.13 7.92
CA LEU A 196 14.07 -12.21 6.98
C LEU A 196 13.35 -11.73 5.70
N GLY A 197 12.59 -10.63 5.79
CA GLY A 197 11.82 -10.13 4.66
C GLY A 197 10.93 -8.93 4.98
N VAL A 198 10.16 -8.52 3.97
CA VAL A 198 9.20 -7.42 4.06
C VAL A 198 7.79 -7.96 3.77
N GLY A 199 6.82 -7.60 4.62
CA GLY A 199 5.42 -7.94 4.37
C GLY A 199 4.88 -7.29 3.07
N LYS A 200 3.99 -7.98 2.34
CA LYS A 200 3.47 -7.56 1.02
C LYS A 200 2.97 -6.11 0.99
N ALA A 201 2.15 -5.71 1.99
CA ALA A 201 1.63 -4.34 2.10
C ALA A 201 2.72 -3.28 2.34
N ARG A 202 3.81 -3.63 3.02
CA ARG A 202 4.95 -2.72 3.24
C ARG A 202 5.81 -2.62 1.98
N LEU A 203 6.07 -3.74 1.31
CA LEU A 203 6.79 -3.77 0.04
C LEU A 203 6.08 -2.93 -1.03
N ARG A 204 4.75 -3.04 -1.14
CA ARG A 204 3.92 -2.17 -1.99
C ARG A 204 4.17 -0.69 -1.71
N ARG A 205 4.07 -0.26 -0.44
CA ARG A 205 4.23 1.16 -0.08
C ARG A 205 5.62 1.71 -0.41
N MET A 206 6.64 0.86 -0.36
CA MET A 206 8.02 1.25 -0.66
C MET A 206 8.31 1.29 -2.17
N ALA A 207 7.81 0.31 -2.92
CA ALA A 207 8.16 0.15 -4.33
C ALA A 207 7.17 0.81 -5.28
N LEU A 208 5.87 0.65 -5.04
CA LEU A 208 4.78 0.96 -5.98
C LEU A 208 3.58 1.60 -5.26
N PRO A 209 3.74 2.79 -4.64
CA PRO A 209 2.68 3.41 -3.83
C PRO A 209 1.48 3.90 -4.64
N THR A 210 1.66 4.14 -5.94
CA THR A 210 0.62 4.64 -6.85
C THR A 210 -0.23 3.53 -7.46
N LEU A 211 0.23 2.27 -7.41
CA LEU A 211 -0.50 1.13 -7.96
C LEU A 211 -1.50 0.58 -6.94
N ASP A 212 -2.59 0.01 -7.48
CA ASP A 212 -3.60 -0.67 -6.70
C ASP A 212 -3.03 -1.90 -5.98
N GLU A 213 -3.63 -2.22 -4.83
CA GLU A 213 -3.19 -3.35 -4.01
C GLU A 213 -3.37 -4.69 -4.70
N THR A 214 -4.50 -4.92 -5.37
CA THR A 214 -4.78 -6.21 -6.02
C THR A 214 -3.73 -6.47 -7.09
N LEU A 215 -3.40 -5.45 -7.87
CA LEU A 215 -2.46 -5.55 -8.96
C LEU A 215 -1.04 -5.82 -8.44
N VAL A 216 -0.60 -5.11 -7.41
CA VAL A 216 0.71 -5.37 -6.79
C VAL A 216 0.78 -6.76 -6.19
N TYR A 217 -0.28 -7.26 -5.56
CA TYR A 217 -0.29 -8.61 -5.00
C TYR A 217 -0.28 -9.69 -6.09
N THR A 218 -0.96 -9.47 -7.22
CA THR A 218 -0.86 -10.33 -8.39
C THR A 218 0.57 -10.38 -8.94
N LEU A 219 1.25 -9.23 -9.06
CA LEU A 219 2.66 -9.18 -9.49
C LEU A 219 3.59 -9.91 -8.50
N ILE A 220 3.37 -9.73 -7.19
CA ILE A 220 4.14 -10.46 -6.17
C ILE A 220 3.92 -11.97 -6.31
N ASN A 221 2.68 -12.42 -6.52
CA ASN A 221 2.38 -13.84 -6.70
C ASN A 221 3.05 -14.41 -7.96
N ARG A 222 3.07 -13.67 -9.07
CA ARG A 222 3.83 -14.06 -10.27
C ARG A 222 5.31 -14.22 -9.99
N LEU A 223 5.92 -13.28 -9.26
CA LEU A 223 7.32 -13.39 -8.84
C LEU A 223 7.58 -14.59 -7.93
N LEU A 224 6.62 -14.96 -7.09
CA LEU A 224 6.68 -16.18 -6.27
C LEU A 224 6.61 -17.45 -7.11
N GLU A 225 5.70 -17.49 -8.09
CA GLU A 225 5.55 -18.61 -9.04
C GLU A 225 6.81 -18.78 -9.91
N GLN A 226 7.41 -17.67 -10.35
CA GLN A 226 8.68 -17.64 -11.08
C GLN A 226 9.91 -17.95 -10.21
N LYS A 227 9.72 -18.13 -8.89
CA LYS A 227 10.79 -18.32 -7.89
C LYS A 227 11.79 -17.17 -7.80
N ALA A 228 11.44 -15.99 -8.32
CA ALA A 228 12.21 -14.76 -8.15
C ALA A 228 12.04 -14.18 -6.74
N LEU A 229 10.89 -14.45 -6.11
CA LEU A 229 10.66 -14.23 -4.69
C LEU A 229 10.43 -15.55 -3.97
N LYS A 230 10.74 -15.58 -2.67
CA LYS A 230 10.36 -16.66 -1.75
C LYS A 230 9.50 -16.07 -0.64
N GLN A 231 8.30 -16.62 -0.47
CA GLN A 231 7.43 -16.27 0.65
C GLN A 231 7.65 -17.29 1.75
N THR A 232 8.28 -16.84 2.84
CA THR A 232 8.43 -17.66 4.04
C THR A 232 7.30 -17.33 5.00
N HIS A 233 6.37 -18.28 5.16
CA HIS A 233 5.40 -18.26 6.25
C HIS A 233 6.02 -18.94 7.45
N GLY A 234 6.80 -18.17 8.22
CA GLY A 234 7.47 -18.70 9.39
C GLY A 234 8.51 -17.70 9.84
N LEU A 235 8.52 -17.43 11.14
CA LEU A 235 9.67 -16.82 11.76
C LEU A 235 10.76 -17.88 11.76
N ALA A 236 11.81 -17.69 10.99
CA ALA A 236 13.06 -18.39 11.24
C ALA A 236 13.93 -17.43 12.04
N PHE A 237 14.74 -17.95 12.94
CA PHE A 237 15.84 -17.17 13.46
C PHE A 237 16.76 -16.74 12.31
N THR A 238 17.30 -15.53 12.41
CA THR A 238 18.53 -15.21 11.68
C THR A 238 19.68 -16.09 12.18
N ASP A 239 20.78 -16.18 11.43
CA ASP A 239 21.95 -16.97 11.86
C ASP A 239 22.49 -16.51 13.23
N GLU A 240 22.45 -15.19 13.48
CA GLU A 240 22.80 -14.59 14.77
C GLU A 240 21.81 -14.99 15.87
N GLN A 241 20.50 -14.91 15.60
CA GLN A 241 19.47 -15.32 16.56
C GLN A 241 19.50 -16.82 16.83
N ALA A 242 19.82 -17.66 15.84
CA ALA A 242 19.93 -19.10 16.01
C ALA A 242 21.12 -19.43 16.92
N SER A 243 22.25 -18.76 16.70
CA SER A 243 23.44 -18.88 17.55
C SER A 243 23.17 -18.41 18.99
N LEU A 244 22.41 -17.32 19.14
CA LEU A 244 22.03 -16.79 20.45
C LEU A 244 20.99 -17.70 21.14
N TRP A 245 20.04 -18.26 20.39
CA TRP A 245 19.06 -19.21 20.90
C TRP A 245 19.72 -20.47 21.46
N LEU A 246 20.72 -21.04 20.78
CA LEU A 246 21.47 -22.20 21.27
C LEU A 246 22.09 -21.96 22.66
N LYS A 247 22.45 -20.70 22.97
CA LYS A 247 22.95 -20.31 24.30
C LYS A 247 21.82 -20.07 25.30
N ALA A 248 20.68 -19.52 24.85
CA ALA A 248 19.54 -19.18 25.68
C ALA A 248 18.64 -20.39 26.04
N GLU A 249 18.51 -21.37 25.14
CA GLU A 249 17.63 -22.53 25.27
C GLU A 249 17.85 -23.32 26.57
N PRO A 250 19.09 -23.62 27.01
CA PRO A 250 19.32 -24.37 28.25
C PRO A 250 18.73 -23.71 29.50
N TYR A 251 18.61 -22.38 29.53
CA TYR A 251 18.04 -21.65 30.67
C TYR A 251 16.54 -21.94 30.87
N PHE A 252 15.82 -22.26 29.79
CA PHE A 252 14.38 -22.54 29.85
C PHE A 252 14.03 -23.97 30.27
N ASN A 253 15.01 -24.88 30.33
CA ASN A 253 14.75 -26.28 30.68
C ASN A 253 14.25 -26.47 32.13
N THR A 254 14.76 -25.66 33.06
CA THR A 254 14.49 -25.83 34.50
C THR A 254 13.78 -24.63 35.12
N GLU A 255 13.95 -23.43 34.59
CA GLU A 255 13.51 -22.20 35.24
C GLU A 255 12.70 -21.27 34.33
N VAL A 256 11.93 -20.38 34.96
CA VAL A 256 11.21 -19.29 34.30
C VAL A 256 12.12 -18.08 34.20
N TRP A 257 12.14 -17.44 33.03
CA TRP A 257 12.96 -16.26 32.83
C TRP A 257 12.14 -15.04 32.44
N TRP A 258 12.46 -13.93 33.11
CA TRP A 258 12.13 -12.62 32.59
C TRP A 258 13.18 -12.21 31.55
N VAL A 259 12.75 -11.47 30.54
CA VAL A 259 13.63 -10.90 29.51
C VAL A 259 14.81 -10.16 30.15
N ARG A 260 14.54 -9.29 31.13
CA ARG A 260 15.57 -8.48 31.79
C ARG A 260 16.60 -9.32 32.55
N ASP A 261 16.12 -10.31 33.27
CA ASP A 261 16.98 -11.14 34.11
C ASP A 261 17.84 -12.06 33.22
N LEU A 262 17.26 -12.61 32.14
CA LEU A 262 18.00 -13.38 31.14
C LEU A 262 19.02 -12.51 30.38
N ALA A 263 18.68 -11.27 30.05
CA ALA A 263 19.61 -10.35 29.41
C ALA A 263 20.82 -10.04 30.32
N THR A 264 20.57 -9.88 31.62
CA THR A 264 21.63 -9.70 32.61
C THR A 264 22.51 -10.93 32.71
N GLU A 265 21.91 -12.12 32.78
CA GLU A 265 22.63 -13.40 32.90
C GLU A 265 23.47 -13.72 31.67
N MET A 266 22.94 -13.44 30.47
CA MET A 266 23.64 -13.65 29.20
C MET A 266 24.64 -12.55 28.86
N GLY A 267 24.60 -11.42 29.58
CA GLY A 267 25.43 -10.24 29.28
C GLY A 267 25.06 -9.54 27.97
N GLU A 268 23.79 -9.60 27.58
CA GLU A 268 23.28 -9.09 26.30
C GLU A 268 22.31 -7.91 26.51
N ASP A 269 22.07 -7.13 25.45
CA ASP A 269 21.10 -6.04 25.51
C ASP A 269 19.65 -6.56 25.65
N GLU A 270 18.87 -5.88 26.51
CA GLU A 270 17.50 -6.30 26.82
C GLU A 270 16.58 -6.26 25.59
N ALA A 271 16.78 -5.34 24.66
CA ALA A 271 16.00 -5.29 23.42
C ALA A 271 16.34 -6.46 22.49
N ILE A 272 17.61 -6.88 22.45
CA ILE A 272 18.07 -8.05 21.68
C ILE A 272 17.41 -9.32 22.22
N ILE A 273 17.51 -9.56 23.53
CA ILE A 273 16.88 -10.73 24.17
C ILE A 273 15.37 -10.71 24.02
N ARG A 274 14.73 -9.54 24.17
CA ARG A 274 13.28 -9.41 23.96
C ARG A 274 12.88 -9.82 22.55
N HIS A 275 13.63 -9.39 21.54
CA HIS A 275 13.35 -9.76 20.16
C HIS A 275 13.57 -11.26 19.95
N LEU A 276 14.67 -11.82 20.45
CA LEU A 276 14.96 -13.25 20.38
C LEU A 276 13.81 -14.09 20.97
N LEU A 277 13.40 -13.80 22.20
CA LEU A 277 12.37 -14.58 22.89
C LEU A 277 10.98 -14.42 22.23
N ARG A 278 10.68 -13.25 21.67
CA ARG A 278 9.46 -13.07 20.87
C ARG A 278 9.46 -13.97 19.63
N THR A 279 10.57 -13.99 18.89
CA THR A 279 10.73 -14.88 17.74
C THR A 279 10.62 -16.35 18.16
N ALA A 280 11.28 -16.73 19.25
CA ALA A 280 11.25 -18.08 19.80
C ALA A 280 9.84 -18.52 20.24
N ALA A 281 9.07 -17.59 20.82
CA ALA A 281 7.70 -17.86 21.23
C ALA A 281 6.75 -18.02 20.05
N GLN A 282 6.92 -17.22 19.00
CA GLN A 282 6.12 -17.35 17.78
C GLN A 282 6.49 -18.61 16.98
N LEU A 283 7.73 -19.09 17.10
CA LEU A 283 8.19 -20.41 16.67
C LEU A 283 7.64 -21.57 17.53
N GLY A 284 7.02 -21.26 18.67
CA GLY A 284 6.42 -22.23 19.58
C GLY A 284 7.42 -22.95 20.50
N MET A 285 8.69 -22.53 20.54
CA MET A 285 9.69 -23.15 21.41
C MET A 285 9.47 -22.78 22.89
N ILE A 286 9.00 -21.56 23.14
CA ILE A 286 8.64 -21.06 24.47
C ILE A 286 7.26 -20.39 24.44
N ILE A 287 6.67 -20.18 25.61
CA ILE A 287 5.32 -19.63 25.76
C ILE A 287 5.37 -18.44 26.73
N ALA A 288 4.85 -17.30 26.29
CA ALA A 288 4.72 -16.12 27.14
C ALA A 288 3.41 -16.19 27.95
N ILE A 289 3.50 -16.33 29.27
CA ILE A 289 2.31 -16.26 30.13
C ILE A 289 1.85 -14.80 30.32
N VAL A 290 2.82 -13.89 30.48
CA VAL A 290 2.64 -12.43 30.57
C VAL A 290 3.75 -11.76 29.76
N PRO A 291 3.60 -10.47 29.38
CA PRO A 291 4.64 -9.76 28.66
C PRO A 291 6.00 -9.88 29.37
N ASP A 292 7.03 -10.19 28.58
CA ASP A 292 8.42 -10.34 29.01
C ASP A 292 8.73 -11.49 29.99
N ARG A 293 7.80 -12.45 30.20
CA ARG A 293 8.03 -13.66 31.02
C ARG A 293 7.67 -14.91 30.23
N TYR A 294 8.65 -15.79 30.04
CA TYR A 294 8.52 -16.96 29.17
C TYR A 294 8.78 -18.27 29.91
N TYR A 295 8.04 -19.31 29.49
CA TYR A 295 8.17 -20.69 29.97
C TYR A 295 8.49 -21.63 28.82
N HIS A 296 9.19 -22.72 29.11
CA HIS A 296 9.27 -23.83 28.18
C HIS A 296 7.92 -24.54 28.02
N ARG A 297 7.65 -25.06 26.82
CA ARG A 297 6.39 -25.72 26.49
C ARG A 297 6.06 -26.88 27.45
N GLN A 298 7.06 -27.70 27.80
CA GLN A 298 6.86 -28.84 28.69
C GLN A 298 6.35 -28.43 30.08
N ARG A 299 6.76 -27.25 30.58
CA ARG A 299 6.31 -26.77 31.89
C ARG A 299 4.85 -26.29 31.84
N ILE A 300 4.43 -25.69 30.74
CA ILE A 300 3.01 -25.34 30.53
C ILE A 300 2.15 -26.60 30.46
N GLN A 301 2.65 -27.68 29.85
CA GLN A 301 1.92 -28.96 29.85
C GLN A 301 1.72 -29.51 31.25
N GLN A 302 2.76 -29.50 32.10
CA GLN A 302 2.67 -29.93 33.49
C GLN A 302 1.62 -29.13 34.27
N PHE A 303 1.51 -27.82 34.02
CA PHE A 303 0.47 -27.00 34.61
C PHE A 303 -0.93 -27.41 34.13
N ALA A 304 -1.09 -27.66 32.84
CA ALA A 304 -2.35 -28.11 32.26
C ALA A 304 -2.78 -29.47 32.83
N ASP A 305 -1.86 -30.42 32.98
CA ASP A 305 -2.15 -31.76 33.52
C ASP A 305 -2.64 -31.71 34.97
N VAL A 306 -2.04 -30.87 35.82
CA VAL A 306 -2.53 -30.64 37.18
C VAL A 306 -3.92 -30.00 37.19
N ILE A 307 -4.17 -29.04 36.30
CA ILE A 307 -5.49 -28.41 36.19
C ILE A 307 -6.54 -29.46 35.81
N ARG A 308 -6.24 -30.37 34.86
CA ARG A 308 -7.12 -31.49 34.50
C ARG A 308 -7.43 -32.39 35.69
N GLN A 309 -6.39 -32.77 36.45
CA GLN A 309 -6.56 -33.63 37.62
C GLN A 309 -7.46 -32.98 38.69
N TYR A 310 -7.24 -31.70 38.98
CA TYR A 310 -8.07 -30.97 39.95
C TYR A 310 -9.50 -30.76 39.47
N ASP A 311 -9.72 -30.57 38.16
CA ASP A 311 -11.06 -30.47 37.61
C ASP A 311 -11.85 -31.77 37.76
N GLN A 312 -11.21 -32.92 37.50
CA GLN A 312 -11.82 -34.24 37.70
C GLN A 312 -12.15 -34.52 39.17
N ASP A 313 -11.25 -34.17 40.10
CA ASP A 313 -11.42 -34.50 41.52
C ASP A 313 -12.32 -33.51 42.27
N LYS A 314 -12.28 -32.22 41.92
CA LYS A 314 -12.87 -31.12 42.71
C LYS A 314 -13.75 -30.17 41.88
N GLY A 315 -13.93 -30.42 40.58
CA GLY A 315 -14.73 -29.59 39.67
C GLY A 315 -14.07 -28.27 39.27
N GLY A 316 -12.79 -28.08 39.60
CA GLY A 316 -11.96 -26.95 39.19
C GLY A 316 -10.84 -26.65 40.20
N ILE A 317 -9.96 -25.70 39.85
CA ILE A 317 -8.82 -25.31 40.67
C ILE A 317 -8.92 -23.86 41.13
N THR A 318 -8.53 -23.58 42.38
CA THR A 318 -8.41 -22.22 42.91
C THR A 318 -6.97 -21.74 42.82
N ALA A 319 -6.76 -20.42 42.83
CA ALA A 319 -5.41 -19.86 42.88
C ALA A 319 -4.58 -20.32 44.09
N VAL A 320 -5.24 -20.65 45.22
CA VAL A 320 -4.57 -21.20 46.41
C VAL A 320 -4.15 -22.65 46.18
N GLY A 321 -5.05 -23.48 45.64
CA GLY A 321 -4.73 -24.87 45.31
C GLY A 321 -3.59 -24.99 44.30
N PHE A 322 -3.63 -24.19 43.23
CA PHE A 322 -2.57 -24.16 42.22
C PHE A 322 -1.23 -23.68 42.79
N ARG A 323 -1.26 -22.68 43.69
CA ARG A 323 -0.08 -22.17 44.38
C ARG A 323 0.58 -23.27 45.22
N ASP A 324 -0.21 -23.99 46.00
CA ASP A 324 0.29 -24.99 46.95
C ASP A 324 0.84 -26.22 46.23
N GLU A 325 0.19 -26.64 45.13
CA GLU A 325 0.65 -27.76 44.30
C GLU A 325 2.05 -27.51 43.70
N PHE A 326 2.27 -26.32 43.13
CA PHE A 326 3.55 -25.99 42.48
C PHE A 326 4.54 -25.28 43.40
N SER A 327 4.17 -25.05 44.68
CA SER A 327 4.97 -24.27 45.64
C SER A 327 5.44 -22.92 45.08
N ILE A 328 4.59 -22.25 44.30
CA ILE A 328 4.89 -20.97 43.66
C ILE A 328 4.30 -19.79 44.45
N GLY A 329 4.72 -18.56 44.14
CA GLY A 329 4.10 -17.37 44.75
C GLY A 329 2.66 -17.13 44.26
N ARG A 330 1.79 -16.57 45.12
CA ARG A 330 0.38 -16.28 44.79
C ARG A 330 0.22 -15.44 43.51
N LYS A 331 1.06 -14.42 43.32
CA LYS A 331 1.05 -13.57 42.12
C LYS A 331 1.32 -14.39 40.84
N LEU A 332 2.24 -15.35 40.90
CA LEU A 332 2.59 -16.18 39.76
C LEU A 332 1.48 -17.19 39.44
N ALA A 333 0.90 -17.81 40.47
CA ALA A 333 -0.25 -18.71 40.30
C ALA A 333 -1.41 -18.01 39.57
N ILE A 334 -1.74 -16.78 39.98
CA ILE A 334 -2.80 -16.00 39.32
C ILE A 334 -2.46 -15.72 37.85
N GLN A 335 -1.23 -15.30 37.54
CA GLN A 335 -0.83 -15.02 36.16
C GLN A 335 -0.88 -16.25 35.24
N ILE A 336 -0.53 -17.42 35.76
CA ILE A 336 -0.60 -18.68 35.00
C ILE A 336 -2.06 -19.05 34.74
N LEU A 337 -2.93 -18.96 35.76
CA LEU A 337 -4.35 -19.24 35.60
C LEU A 337 -5.05 -18.24 34.66
N GLU A 338 -4.70 -16.95 34.74
CA GLU A 338 -5.18 -15.93 33.80
C GLU A 338 -4.71 -16.19 32.36
N PHE A 339 -3.50 -16.73 32.19
CA PHE A 339 -3.02 -17.16 30.88
C PHE A 339 -3.90 -18.28 30.33
N PHE A 340 -4.20 -19.32 31.12
CA PHE A 340 -5.08 -20.42 30.70
C PHE A 340 -6.53 -19.98 30.46
N ASP A 341 -7.02 -19.01 31.21
CA ASP A 341 -8.34 -18.42 30.98
C ASP A 341 -8.38 -17.69 29.63
N ARG A 342 -7.32 -16.94 29.30
CA ARG A 342 -7.22 -16.19 28.05
C ARG A 342 -7.05 -17.09 26.82
N THR A 343 -6.36 -18.22 26.96
CA THR A 343 -6.20 -19.19 25.87
C THR A 343 -7.47 -20.03 25.66
N GLY A 344 -8.40 -19.99 26.62
CA GLY A 344 -9.67 -20.71 26.56
C GLY A 344 -9.61 -22.13 27.12
N PHE A 345 -8.46 -22.56 27.63
CA PHE A 345 -8.29 -23.86 28.29
C PHE A 345 -9.09 -23.94 29.58
N THR A 346 -9.04 -22.89 30.40
CA THR A 346 -9.88 -22.74 31.59
C THR A 346 -10.90 -21.62 31.43
N ARG A 347 -11.92 -21.62 32.29
CA ARG A 347 -12.84 -20.51 32.47
C ARG A 347 -13.01 -20.23 33.94
N ARG A 348 -12.73 -18.99 34.34
CA ARG A 348 -12.98 -18.50 35.70
C ARG A 348 -14.48 -18.34 35.98
N LYS A 349 -14.94 -18.95 37.06
CA LYS A 349 -16.27 -18.78 37.66
C LYS A 349 -16.09 -18.49 39.15
N ALA A 350 -16.30 -17.23 39.54
CA ALA A 350 -15.96 -16.71 40.87
C ALA A 350 -14.46 -16.93 41.20
N ASP A 351 -14.16 -17.77 42.19
CA ASP A 351 -12.79 -18.07 42.65
C ASP A 351 -12.22 -19.37 42.07
N LEU A 352 -13.02 -20.09 41.27
CA LEU A 352 -12.66 -21.38 40.69
C LEU A 352 -12.38 -21.23 39.19
N HIS A 353 -11.32 -21.88 38.73
CA HIS A 353 -10.99 -22.03 37.30
C HIS A 353 -11.39 -23.44 36.88
N MET A 354 -12.40 -23.53 36.03
CA MET A 354 -12.94 -24.79 35.54
C MET A 354 -12.38 -25.10 34.16
N LEU A 355 -12.16 -26.38 33.87
CA LEU A 355 -11.74 -26.84 32.56
C LEU A 355 -12.85 -26.57 31.53
N ARG A 356 -12.47 -26.03 30.37
CA ARG A 356 -13.41 -25.71 29.29
C ARG A 356 -13.17 -26.58 28.06
N ASP A 357 -11.91 -26.71 27.68
CA ASP A 357 -11.50 -27.42 26.47
C ASP A 357 -10.22 -28.19 26.76
N GLU A 358 -10.34 -29.52 26.79
CA GLU A 358 -9.27 -30.43 27.19
C GLU A 358 -8.14 -30.54 26.16
N GLU A 359 -8.39 -30.16 24.91
CA GLU A 359 -7.49 -30.41 23.78
C GLU A 359 -6.50 -29.26 23.49
N ILE A 360 -6.65 -28.11 24.17
CA ILE A 360 -5.89 -26.87 23.85
C ILE A 360 -4.40 -26.95 24.26
N PHE A 361 -3.99 -27.92 25.07
CA PHE A 361 -2.59 -28.10 25.51
C PHE A 361 -2.10 -29.55 25.50
#